data_AF-A0A355QEI3-F1
#
_entry.id   AF-A0A355QEI3-F1
#
_cell.length_a   1.000
_cell.length_b   1.000
_cell.length_c   1.000
_cell.angle_alpha   90.00
_cell.angle_beta   90.00
_cell.angle_gamma   90.00
#
_symmetry.space_group_name_H-M   'P 1'
#
loop_
_entity.id
_entity.type
_entity.pdbx_description
1 polymer ?
#
loop_
_entity_poly.entity_id
_entity_poly.type
_entity_poly.pdbx_seq_one_letter_code
_entity_poly.pdbx_strand_id
1 'polypeptide(L)'
;EWLPQETVEVFTEYLIGIKGPLTTPVGGGFRSLNVALRQILDLYVCLRPIRWFEGVPSPVKHPELVDMVIFRENTEDIYAGLEVEAMTPDALKLRQLLEDAFGWRIREDAGIGIKTISKTGSQRLQRAAIQYAVDHGRPRIHWVHKGN
;
A
#
# COMPACT_ATOMS: atom_id res chain seq x y z
N GLU A 1 2.22 -20.32 14.55
CA GLU A 1 2.81 -19.04 14.09
C GLU A 1 2.41 -18.82 12.64
N TRP A 2 1.97 -17.61 12.25
CA TRP A 2 1.45 -17.35 10.89
C TRP A 2 2.51 -16.81 9.92
N LEU A 3 3.56 -16.18 10.44
CA LEU A 3 4.74 -15.74 9.70
C LEU A 3 5.97 -16.15 10.52
N PRO A 4 6.55 -17.33 10.25
CA PRO A 4 7.74 -17.79 10.95
C PRO A 4 8.91 -16.83 10.76
N GLN A 5 9.66 -16.57 11.84
CA GLN A 5 10.86 -15.71 11.77
C GLN A 5 11.89 -16.23 10.75
N GLU A 6 12.06 -17.54 10.66
CA GLU A 6 12.91 -18.20 9.65
C GLU A 6 12.55 -17.77 8.22
N THR A 7 11.26 -17.56 7.92
CA THR A 7 10.83 -17.10 6.60
C THR A 7 11.39 -15.71 6.29
N VAL A 8 11.35 -14.79 7.26
CA VAL A 8 11.88 -13.43 7.12
C VAL A 8 13.40 -13.44 6.96
N GLU A 9 14.07 -14.30 7.73
CA GLU A 9 15.53 -14.47 7.66
C GLU A 9 15.97 -14.97 6.29
N VAL A 10 15.31 -16.00 5.75
CA VAL A 10 15.55 -16.54 4.41
C VAL A 10 15.31 -15.48 3.32
N PHE A 11 14.24 -14.69 3.41
CA PHE A 11 14.03 -13.57 2.47
C PHE A 11 15.13 -12.51 2.55
N THR A 12 15.66 -12.25 3.76
CA THR A 12 16.72 -11.26 3.98
C THR A 12 18.08 -11.77 3.49
N GLU A 13 18.37 -13.05 3.66
CA GLU A 13 19.61 -13.69 3.20
C GLU A 13 19.66 -13.81 1.66
N TYR A 14 18.60 -14.34 1.05
CA TYR A 14 18.60 -14.62 -0.39
C TYR A 14 18.09 -13.45 -1.26
N LEU A 15 17.48 -12.43 -0.66
CA LEU A 15 16.97 -11.19 -1.29
C LEU A 15 15.83 -11.36 -2.30
N ILE A 16 15.69 -12.53 -2.91
CA ILE A 16 14.70 -12.87 -3.90
C ILE A 16 13.87 -14.03 -3.36
N GLY A 17 12.54 -13.90 -3.42
CA GLY A 17 11.68 -15.04 -3.20
C GLY A 17 10.32 -14.91 -3.86
N ILE A 18 9.68 -16.06 -4.02
CA ILE A 18 8.39 -16.22 -4.70
C ILE A 18 7.42 -16.82 -3.69
N LYS A 19 6.23 -16.24 -3.59
CA LYS A 19 5.17 -16.72 -2.69
C LYS A 19 3.82 -16.79 -3.38
N GLY A 20 3.03 -17.79 -2.98
CA GLY A 20 1.60 -17.89 -3.33
C GLY A 20 0.73 -16.86 -2.58
N PRO A 21 -0.58 -16.79 -2.86
CA PRO A 21 -1.50 -15.96 -2.09
C PRO A 21 -1.57 -16.41 -0.63
N LEU A 22 -1.68 -15.45 0.30
CA LEU A 22 -1.86 -15.71 1.73
C LEU A 22 -3.20 -15.15 2.17
N THR A 23 -4.04 -16.00 2.77
CA THR A 23 -5.36 -15.62 3.28
C THR A 23 -5.21 -14.67 4.47
N THR A 24 -5.94 -13.55 4.45
CA THR A 24 -6.09 -12.66 5.61
C THR A 24 -7.57 -12.70 6.03
N PRO A 25 -7.92 -13.08 7.27
CA PRO A 25 -9.30 -13.03 7.73
C PRO A 25 -9.83 -11.59 7.71
N VAL A 26 -11.09 -11.41 7.31
CA VAL A 26 -11.75 -10.09 7.21
C VAL A 26 -12.46 -9.78 8.53
N GLY A 27 -12.29 -8.56 9.05
CA GLY A 27 -13.07 -8.04 10.19
C GLY A 27 -12.65 -8.53 11.58
N GLY A 28 -11.63 -9.39 11.69
CA GLY A 28 -11.06 -9.82 12.96
C GLY A 28 -9.76 -10.61 12.77
N GLY A 29 -8.77 -10.35 13.62
CA GLY A 29 -7.49 -11.07 13.62
C GLY A 29 -6.25 -10.19 13.43
N PHE A 30 -5.13 -10.85 13.12
CA PHE A 30 -3.83 -10.22 12.93
C PHE A 30 -3.77 -9.37 11.65
N ARG A 31 -2.91 -8.35 11.66
CA ARG A 31 -2.59 -7.49 10.52
C ARG A 31 -2.12 -8.33 9.32
N SER A 32 -2.65 -8.09 8.12
CA SER A 32 -2.39 -8.90 6.92
C SER A 32 -0.92 -9.35 6.79
N LEU A 33 -0.67 -10.67 6.64
CA LEU A 33 0.69 -11.21 6.52
C LEU A 33 1.45 -10.59 5.35
N ASN A 34 0.75 -10.28 4.26
CA ASN A 34 1.35 -9.61 3.11
C ASN A 34 1.79 -8.18 3.47
N VAL A 35 1.02 -7.47 4.30
CA VAL A 35 1.37 -6.11 4.78
C VAL A 35 2.54 -6.20 5.75
N ALA A 36 2.49 -7.14 6.71
CA ALA A 36 3.57 -7.37 7.66
C ALA A 36 4.90 -7.67 6.96
N LEU A 37 4.93 -8.61 6.01
CA LEU A 37 6.12 -8.93 5.22
C LEU A 37 6.70 -7.71 4.50
N ARG A 38 5.85 -6.87 3.89
CA ARG A 38 6.32 -5.66 3.17
C ARG A 38 6.91 -4.62 4.11
N GLN A 39 6.35 -4.49 5.30
CA GLN A 39 6.84 -3.55 6.31
C GLN A 39 8.15 -4.02 6.92
N ILE A 40 8.23 -5.31 7.29
CA ILE A 40 9.43 -5.91 7.88
C ILE A 40 10.61 -5.87 6.91
N LEU A 41 10.37 -6.21 5.64
CA LEU A 41 11.40 -6.26 4.59
C LEU A 41 11.58 -4.92 3.83
N ASP A 42 10.90 -3.85 4.26
CA ASP A 42 10.84 -2.53 3.58
C ASP A 42 10.66 -2.61 2.05
N LEU A 43 9.74 -3.47 1.60
CA LEU A 43 9.41 -3.67 0.17
C LEU A 43 8.53 -2.52 -0.34
N TYR A 44 9.13 -1.34 -0.46
CA TYR A 44 8.42 -0.07 -0.63
C TYR A 44 7.80 0.17 -2.00
N VAL A 45 8.21 -0.58 -3.02
CA VAL A 45 7.60 -0.54 -4.35
C VAL A 45 6.70 -1.75 -4.54
N CYS A 46 5.41 -1.53 -4.76
CA CYS A 46 4.54 -2.51 -5.39
C CYS A 46 4.53 -2.28 -6.90
N LEU A 47 5.35 -3.04 -7.63
CA LEU A 47 5.47 -2.98 -9.08
C LEU A 47 4.43 -3.89 -9.75
N ARG A 48 3.65 -3.37 -10.70
CA ARG A 48 2.65 -4.16 -11.45
C ARG A 48 2.68 -3.84 -12.93
N PRO A 49 3.38 -4.64 -13.75
CA PRO A 49 3.24 -4.61 -15.20
C PRO A 49 1.83 -5.08 -15.60
N ILE A 50 1.18 -4.34 -16.47
CA ILE A 50 -0.15 -4.63 -17.01
C ILE A 50 -0.05 -4.58 -18.52
N ARG A 51 -0.27 -5.74 -19.14
CA ARG A 51 -0.36 -5.89 -20.59
C ARG A 51 -1.44 -6.89 -20.92
N TRP A 52 -2.05 -6.72 -22.09
CA TRP A 52 -2.94 -7.73 -22.65
C TRP A 52 -2.13 -8.83 -23.33
N PHE A 53 -2.72 -10.03 -23.38
CA PHE A 53 -2.16 -11.19 -24.06
C PHE A 53 -3.16 -11.67 -25.11
N GLU A 54 -2.67 -11.97 -26.30
CA GLU A 54 -3.49 -12.44 -27.41
C GLU A 54 -4.29 -13.68 -27.01
N GLY A 55 -5.58 -13.71 -27.38
CA GLY A 55 -6.51 -14.78 -27.02
C GLY A 55 -7.16 -14.65 -25.64
N VAL A 56 -6.71 -13.74 -24.77
CA VAL A 56 -7.38 -13.50 -23.48
C VAL A 56 -8.61 -12.61 -23.68
N PRO A 57 -9.83 -13.04 -23.28
CA PRO A 57 -11.03 -12.22 -23.43
C PRO A 57 -10.91 -10.93 -22.62
N SER A 58 -11.41 -9.84 -23.18
CA SER A 58 -11.35 -8.52 -22.57
C SER A 58 -12.69 -7.79 -22.67
N PRO A 59 -13.11 -7.05 -21.63
CA PRO A 59 -14.32 -6.24 -21.66
C PRO A 59 -14.13 -4.89 -22.37
N VAL A 60 -12.90 -4.47 -22.67
CA VAL A 60 -12.61 -3.19 -23.35
C VAL A 60 -12.46 -3.38 -24.86
N LYS A 61 -12.72 -2.32 -25.63
CA LYS A 61 -12.67 -2.34 -27.10
C LYS A 61 -11.27 -2.59 -27.68
N HIS A 62 -10.24 -2.02 -27.05
CA HIS A 62 -8.86 -2.04 -27.54
C HIS A 62 -7.88 -2.49 -26.45
N PRO A 63 -7.94 -3.75 -25.98
CA PRO A 63 -7.06 -4.25 -24.94
C PRO A 63 -5.58 -4.30 -25.37
N GLU A 64 -5.31 -4.43 -26.66
CA GLU A 64 -3.98 -4.43 -27.26
C GLU A 64 -3.20 -3.13 -27.01
N LEU A 65 -3.89 -2.03 -26.71
CA LEU A 65 -3.28 -0.74 -26.38
C LEU A 65 -2.87 -0.64 -24.91
N VAL A 66 -3.18 -1.64 -24.08
CA VAL A 66 -2.79 -1.66 -22.67
C VAL A 66 -1.34 -2.12 -22.54
N ASP A 67 -0.45 -1.17 -22.30
CA ASP A 67 0.93 -1.40 -21.87
C ASP A 67 1.30 -0.33 -20.83
N MET A 68 1.21 -0.70 -19.57
CA MET A 68 1.54 0.19 -18.46
C MET A 68 2.21 -0.56 -17.33
N VAL A 69 2.97 0.16 -16.51
CA VAL A 69 3.59 -0.38 -15.29
C VAL A 69 3.21 0.54 -14.14
N ILE A 70 2.54 -0.02 -13.14
CA ILE A 70 2.14 0.73 -11.95
C ILE A 70 3.24 0.61 -10.90
N PHE A 71 3.73 1.77 -10.45
CA PHE A 71 4.52 1.92 -9.24
C PHE A 71 3.61 2.44 -8.15
N ARG A 72 3.36 1.62 -7.13
CA ARG A 72 2.54 1.99 -5.98
C ARG A 72 3.39 2.03 -4.71
N GLU A 73 3.28 3.12 -3.94
CA GLU A 73 3.81 3.22 -2.58
C GLU A 73 3.18 2.12 -1.72
N ASN A 74 4.01 1.41 -0.96
CA ASN A 74 3.63 0.14 -0.33
C ASN A 74 3.95 0.07 1.18
N THR A 75 4.28 1.21 1.81
CA THR A 75 4.64 1.26 3.25
C THR A 75 3.77 2.19 4.10
N GLU A 76 3.19 3.24 3.52
CA GLU A 76 2.41 4.27 4.22
C GLU A 76 0.94 4.26 3.77
N ASP A 77 0.30 5.43 3.74
CA ASP A 77 -1.13 5.61 3.49
C ASP A 77 -2.00 4.90 4.54
N ILE A 78 -3.29 4.71 4.29
CA ILE A 78 -4.22 3.97 5.15
C ILE A 78 -3.76 2.54 5.45
N TYR A 79 -2.86 1.96 4.64
CA TYR A 79 -2.29 0.64 4.86
C TYR A 79 -1.29 0.60 6.03
N ALA A 80 -0.88 1.77 6.53
CA ALA A 80 -0.17 1.92 7.79
C ALA A 80 -1.01 1.53 9.02
N GLY A 81 -2.31 1.23 8.87
CA GLY A 81 -3.12 0.59 9.91
C GLY A 81 -3.22 1.39 11.22
N LEU A 82 -3.07 2.71 11.12
CA LEU A 82 -3.21 3.63 12.26
C LEU A 82 -4.69 3.95 12.40
N GLU A 83 -5.44 3.06 13.03
CA GLU A 83 -6.89 3.14 13.12
C GLU A 83 -7.41 2.79 14.52
N VAL A 84 -8.51 3.43 14.91
CA VAL A 84 -9.25 3.15 16.14
C VAL A 84 -10.72 2.92 15.81
N GLU A 85 -11.27 1.86 16.36
CA GLU A 85 -12.65 1.43 16.11
C GLU A 85 -13.64 2.42 16.73
N ALA A 86 -14.76 2.65 16.05
CA ALA A 86 -15.85 3.51 16.52
C ALA A 86 -16.34 3.06 17.91
N MET A 87 -16.86 4.00 18.71
CA MET A 87 -17.44 3.70 20.03
C MET A 87 -16.48 3.04 21.03
N THR A 88 -15.16 3.13 20.82
CA THR A 88 -14.14 2.64 21.77
C THR A 88 -13.54 3.79 22.61
N PRO A 89 -12.94 3.50 23.79
CA PRO A 89 -12.22 4.50 24.58
C PRO A 89 -11.09 5.19 23.80
N ASP A 90 -10.41 4.49 22.91
CA ASP A 90 -9.33 5.04 22.09
C ASP A 90 -9.85 6.03 21.04
N ALA A 91 -10.97 5.71 20.39
CA ALA A 91 -11.64 6.65 19.48
C ALA A 91 -12.15 7.89 20.21
N LEU A 92 -12.70 7.75 21.42
CA LEU A 92 -13.11 8.89 22.25
C LEU A 92 -11.92 9.79 22.58
N LYS A 93 -10.81 9.20 23.04
CA LYS A 93 -9.59 9.92 23.38
C LYS A 93 -9.00 10.66 22.16
N LEU A 94 -8.93 10.00 21.01
CA LEU A 94 -8.41 10.60 19.79
C LEU A 94 -9.32 11.73 19.29
N ARG A 95 -10.65 11.56 19.36
CA ARG A 95 -11.62 12.60 19.01
C ARG A 95 -11.46 13.85 19.87
N GLN A 96 -11.36 13.68 21.20
CA GLN A 96 -11.14 14.79 22.12
C GLN A 96 -9.84 15.53 21.81
N LEU A 97 -8.74 14.81 21.57
CA LEU A 97 -7.47 15.40 21.19
C LEU A 97 -7.57 16.22 19.91
N LEU A 98 -8.25 15.70 18.88
CA LEU A 98 -8.41 16.39 17.59
C LEU A 98 -9.33 17.60 17.68
N GLU A 99 -10.37 17.54 18.52
CA GLU A 99 -11.25 18.68 18.80
C GLU A 99 -10.51 19.77 19.59
N ASP A 100 -9.78 19.40 20.65
CA ASP A 100 -9.03 20.36 21.49
C ASP A 100 -7.87 21.02 20.72
N ALA A 101 -7.14 20.26 19.90
CA ALA A 101 -5.96 20.76 19.20
C ALA A 101 -6.30 21.51 17.90
N PHE A 102 -7.33 21.07 17.17
CA PHE A 102 -7.60 21.56 15.81
C PHE A 102 -9.05 22.01 15.57
N GLY A 103 -9.96 21.84 16.55
CA GLY A 103 -11.38 22.14 16.40
C GLY A 103 -12.12 21.16 15.49
N TRP A 104 -11.55 19.98 15.21
CA TRP A 104 -12.13 19.02 14.29
C TRP A 104 -13.23 18.20 14.97
N ARG A 105 -14.48 18.48 14.60
CA ARG A 105 -15.65 17.74 15.09
C ARG A 105 -15.88 16.46 14.27
N ILE A 106 -15.56 15.33 14.88
CA ILE A 106 -15.80 14.00 14.33
C ILE A 106 -17.05 13.41 15.01
N ARG A 107 -17.92 12.72 14.25
CA ARG A 107 -19.12 12.08 14.81
C ARG A 107 -18.74 10.97 15.78
N GLU A 108 -19.57 10.76 16.80
CA GLU A 108 -19.31 9.77 17.86
C GLU A 108 -19.27 8.32 17.32
N ASP A 109 -20.08 8.04 16.31
CA ASP A 109 -20.22 6.74 15.65
C ASP A 109 -19.17 6.49 14.55
N ALA A 110 -18.16 7.36 14.42
CA ALA A 110 -17.11 7.22 13.42
C ALA A 110 -15.88 6.48 13.96
N GLY A 111 -15.39 5.50 13.19
CA GLY A 111 -14.02 5.01 13.32
C GLY A 111 -13.04 6.04 12.77
N ILE A 112 -11.86 6.15 13.38
CA ILE A 112 -10.87 7.16 13.00
C ILE A 112 -9.65 6.45 12.44
N GLY A 113 -9.27 6.79 11.20
CA GLY A 113 -8.05 6.33 10.54
C GLY A 113 -7.12 7.49 10.22
N ILE A 114 -5.82 7.32 10.46
CA ILE A 114 -4.80 8.32 10.17
C ILE A 114 -4.05 7.92 8.90
N LYS A 115 -4.19 8.76 7.87
CA LYS A 115 -3.43 8.65 6.62
C LYS A 115 -2.16 9.49 6.73
N THR A 116 -1.02 8.83 6.75
CA THR A 116 0.28 9.50 6.66
C THR A 116 0.88 9.29 5.27
N ILE A 117 1.49 10.34 4.73
CA ILE A 117 2.26 10.31 3.48
C ILE A 117 3.49 11.17 3.72
N SER A 118 4.67 10.58 3.67
CA SER A 118 5.92 11.29 3.91
C SER A 118 6.63 11.66 2.61
N LYS A 119 7.47 12.70 2.72
CA LYS A 119 8.43 13.06 1.65
C LYS A 119 9.35 11.88 1.34
N THR A 120 9.79 11.15 2.36
CA THR A 120 10.69 9.99 2.23
C THR A 120 10.04 8.89 1.39
N GLY A 121 8.84 8.43 1.77
CA GLY A 121 8.09 7.40 1.07
C GLY A 121 7.77 7.78 -0.38
N SER A 122 7.34 9.03 -0.58
CA SER A 122 7.03 9.56 -1.91
C SER A 122 8.26 9.64 -2.81
N GLN A 123 9.36 10.23 -2.32
CA GLN A 123 10.55 10.47 -3.15
C GLN A 123 11.29 9.19 -3.51
N ARG A 124 11.32 8.18 -2.63
CA ARG A 124 11.92 6.88 -2.98
C ARG A 124 11.14 6.16 -4.06
N LEU A 125 9.81 6.20 -4.02
CA LEU A 125 8.95 5.65 -5.08
C LEU A 125 9.15 6.39 -6.40
N GLN A 126 9.13 7.74 -6.37
CA GLN A 126 9.33 8.56 -7.56
C GLN A 126 10.67 8.27 -8.22
N ARG A 127 11.75 8.17 -7.43
CA ARG A 127 13.09 7.81 -7.92
C ARG A 127 13.10 6.45 -8.60
N ALA A 128 12.50 5.42 -7.97
CA ALA A 128 12.41 4.09 -8.55
C ALA A 128 11.62 4.07 -9.87
N ALA A 129 10.50 4.79 -9.93
CA ALA A 129 9.67 4.89 -11.14
C ALA A 129 10.39 5.62 -12.29
N ILE A 130 11.10 6.72 -11.98
CA ILE A 130 11.90 7.47 -12.96
C ILE A 130 13.05 6.60 -13.47
N GLN A 131 13.78 5.94 -12.58
CA GLN A 131 14.87 5.04 -12.97
C GLN A 131 14.37 3.92 -13.89
N TYR A 132 13.26 3.27 -13.51
CA TYR A 132 12.64 2.25 -14.34
C TYR A 132 12.24 2.76 -15.72
N ALA A 133 11.68 3.97 -15.79
CA ALA A 133 11.31 4.59 -17.06
C ALA A 133 12.52 4.83 -17.96
N VAL A 134 13.64 5.29 -17.40
CA VAL A 134 14.91 5.45 -18.13
C VAL A 134 15.43 4.09 -18.61
N ASP A 135 15.54 3.12 -17.71
CA ASP A 135 16.11 1.79 -18.00
C ASP A 135 15.30 1.01 -19.06
N HIS A 136 13.99 1.26 -19.14
CA HIS A 136 13.08 0.55 -20.05
C HIS A 136 12.56 1.42 -21.20
N GLY A 137 13.14 2.62 -21.41
CA GLY A 137 12.74 3.53 -22.49
C GLY A 137 11.26 3.94 -22.45
N ARG A 138 10.66 4.06 -21.26
CA ARG A 138 9.26 4.47 -21.11
C ARG A 138 9.15 5.98 -21.37
N PRO A 139 8.32 6.43 -22.33
CA PRO A 139 8.31 7.82 -22.76
C PRO A 139 7.61 8.77 -21.80
N ARG A 140 6.81 8.25 -20.86
CA ARG A 140 5.89 9.01 -20.02
C ARG A 140 5.80 8.43 -18.62
N ILE A 141 5.70 9.32 -17.64
CA ILE A 141 5.38 9.00 -16.24
C ILE A 141 4.17 9.86 -15.85
N HIS A 142 3.18 9.23 -15.21
CA HIS A 142 1.97 9.90 -14.76
C HIS A 142 1.87 9.82 -13.24
N TRP A 143 1.82 10.98 -12.57
CA TRP A 143 1.60 11.05 -11.13
C TRP A 143 0.11 11.09 -10.83
N VAL A 144 -0.41 10.02 -10.23
CA VAL A 144 -1.83 9.91 -9.89
C VAL A 144 -2.03 10.29 -8.43
N HIS A 145 -2.84 11.32 -8.16
CA HIS A 145 -3.12 11.79 -6.81
C HIS A 145 -4.50 12.44 -6.70
N LYS A 146 -4.96 12.67 -5.46
CA LYS A 146 -6.19 13.42 -5.14
C LYS A 146 -5.85 14.57 -4.19
N GLY A 147 -5.16 15.58 -4.72
CA GLY A 147 -4.70 16.76 -3.96
C GLY A 147 -5.40 18.08 -4.33
N ASN A 148 -6.47 17.99 -5.13
CA ASN A 148 -7.30 19.13 -5.53
C ASN A 148 -8.39 19.46 -4.51
#